data_AF-A0A5N7A2D5-F1
#
_entry.id   AF-A0A5N7A2D5-F1
#
_cell.length_a   1.000
_cell.length_b   1.000
_cell.length_c   1.000
_cell.angle_alpha   90.00
_cell.angle_beta   90.00
_cell.angle_gamma   90.00
#
_symmetry.space_group_name_H-M   'P 1'
#
loop_
_entity.id
_entity.type
_entity.pdbx_description
1 polymer ?
#
loop_
_entity_poly.entity_id
_entity_poly.type
_entity_poly.pdbx_seq_one_letter_code
_entity_poly.pdbx_strand_id
1 'polypeptide(L)'
;MSSAWARGHALTGLDPLGQENVGNSVLKVDPESAYALLAPGVSYFDFHACLVRHNLRDQVWGDVPDVGGSSVIGNMLERGAGYTPYGDHCGQEQAAHEQEPNESRQLFDYGLGPQSGILSESPLGIIVRMGIWLMPNPGGYQAYMITFPRDNDLDQIFAALQPPHQIHNYTDSNKLLTDLNKIAGAKFYFPEDRPNDIALQTRSDTMQRTPFTTELGLLSWLPNSGHLFFSPITKITGPDAKAQDDITRRLIEEYGFDFIGKDPDSRRRAYELIQVLTAEAADRGWGEYRAHLVLIDQIAEIYSFNGNAQMK
;
A
#
# COMPACT_ATOMS: atom_id res chain seq x y z
N MET A 1 -7.18 -37.06 -16.13
CA MET A 1 -8.24 -36.22 -16.75
C MET A 1 -8.04 -34.82 -16.20
N SER A 2 -7.34 -33.96 -16.94
CA SER A 2 -6.98 -32.60 -16.47
C SER A 2 -8.19 -31.67 -16.60
N SER A 3 -8.59 -31.05 -15.50
CA SER A 3 -9.67 -30.05 -15.50
C SER A 3 -9.28 -28.86 -16.40
N ALA A 4 -10.21 -28.43 -17.25
CA ALA A 4 -10.01 -27.31 -18.19
C ALA A 4 -9.71 -25.96 -17.48
N TRP A 5 -9.94 -25.89 -16.18
CA TRP A 5 -9.69 -24.72 -15.31
C TRP A 5 -8.22 -24.39 -15.10
N ALA A 6 -7.32 -25.37 -15.21
CA ALA A 6 -5.87 -25.14 -15.12
C ALA A 6 -5.30 -24.36 -16.33
N ARG A 7 -6.12 -24.12 -17.37
CA ARG A 7 -5.78 -23.40 -18.59
C ARG A 7 -6.63 -22.15 -18.76
N GLY A 8 -6.64 -21.26 -17.77
CA GLY A 8 -6.91 -19.86 -18.07
C GLY A 8 -5.90 -19.43 -19.14
N HIS A 9 -6.36 -19.11 -20.34
CA HIS A 9 -5.48 -18.57 -21.38
C HIS A 9 -4.87 -17.28 -20.82
N ALA A 10 -3.54 -17.22 -20.74
CA ALA A 10 -2.85 -16.03 -20.26
C ALA A 10 -3.31 -14.81 -21.08
N LEU A 11 -3.85 -13.80 -20.42
CA LEU A 11 -4.31 -12.57 -21.06
C LEU A 11 -3.13 -11.68 -21.48
N THR A 12 -1.95 -11.89 -20.87
CA THR A 12 -0.67 -11.23 -21.14
C THR A 12 0.52 -12.13 -20.77
N GLY A 13 1.73 -11.73 -21.18
CA GLY A 13 2.99 -12.35 -20.76
C GLY A 13 3.74 -13.01 -21.90
N LEU A 14 4.30 -12.23 -22.82
CA LEU A 14 5.33 -12.73 -23.74
C LEU A 14 6.70 -12.34 -23.19
N ASP A 15 7.66 -13.25 -23.17
CA ASP A 15 9.06 -12.95 -22.90
C ASP A 15 9.64 -12.04 -24.00
N PRO A 16 10.87 -11.50 -23.85
CA PRO A 16 11.52 -10.68 -24.88
C PRO A 16 11.71 -11.38 -26.24
N LEU A 17 11.45 -12.69 -26.33
CA LEU A 17 11.53 -13.51 -27.53
C LEU A 17 10.14 -13.86 -28.11
N GLY A 18 9.05 -13.35 -27.51
CA GLY A 18 7.69 -13.57 -27.98
C GLY A 18 7.05 -14.89 -27.50
N GLN A 19 7.57 -15.55 -26.46
CA GLN A 19 7.03 -16.79 -25.90
C GLN A 19 6.19 -16.54 -24.64
N GLU A 20 5.15 -17.34 -24.39
CA GLU A 20 4.36 -17.23 -23.14
C GLU A 20 5.26 -17.38 -21.89
N ASN A 21 5.41 -16.29 -21.14
CA ASN A 21 6.05 -16.26 -19.83
C ASN A 21 4.98 -16.24 -18.74
N VAL A 22 4.58 -17.44 -18.32
CA VAL A 22 3.56 -17.67 -17.28
C VAL A 22 3.87 -16.92 -15.98
N GLY A 23 5.14 -16.63 -15.68
CA GLY A 23 5.56 -15.92 -14.47
C GLY A 23 5.09 -14.45 -14.41
N ASN A 24 4.87 -13.80 -15.56
CA ASN A 24 4.51 -12.39 -15.67
C ASN A 24 3.10 -12.20 -16.29
N SER A 25 2.26 -13.23 -16.21
CA SER A 25 0.96 -13.26 -16.88
C SER A 25 -0.19 -12.86 -15.97
N VAL A 26 -1.07 -12.00 -16.47
CA VAL A 26 -2.45 -11.90 -15.96
C VAL A 26 -3.19 -13.14 -16.46
N LEU A 27 -3.57 -14.04 -15.54
CA LEU A 27 -4.10 -15.36 -15.89
C LEU A 27 -5.60 -15.33 -16.16
N LYS A 28 -6.33 -14.48 -15.43
CA LYS A 28 -7.77 -14.25 -15.62
C LYS A 28 -8.15 -12.86 -15.11
N VAL A 29 -9.10 -12.22 -15.78
CA VAL A 29 -9.88 -11.11 -15.23
C VAL A 29 -11.35 -11.47 -15.43
N ASP A 30 -12.14 -11.40 -14.35
CA ASP A 30 -13.56 -11.68 -14.33
C ASP A 30 -14.30 -10.41 -13.88
N PRO A 31 -14.80 -9.59 -14.82
CA PRO A 31 -15.45 -8.33 -14.45
C PRO A 31 -16.83 -8.53 -13.82
N GLU A 32 -17.52 -9.63 -14.12
CA GLU A 32 -18.84 -9.95 -13.56
C GLU A 32 -18.72 -10.26 -12.07
N SER A 33 -17.73 -11.07 -11.71
CA SER A 33 -17.44 -11.42 -10.30
C SER A 33 -16.39 -10.52 -9.65
N ALA A 34 -15.94 -9.48 -10.36
CA ALA A 34 -14.99 -8.46 -9.93
C ALA A 34 -13.70 -9.01 -9.28
N TYR A 35 -12.98 -9.90 -9.98
CA TYR A 35 -11.66 -10.38 -9.54
C TYR A 35 -10.66 -10.55 -10.68
N ALA A 36 -9.38 -10.65 -10.34
CA ALA A 36 -8.32 -11.11 -11.22
C ALA A 36 -7.50 -12.24 -10.58
N LEU A 37 -6.92 -13.10 -11.41
CA LEU A 37 -5.95 -14.12 -11.00
C LEU A 37 -4.61 -13.81 -11.66
N LEU A 38 -3.58 -13.64 -10.83
CA LEU A 38 -2.28 -13.13 -11.26
C LEU A 38 -1.14 -14.13 -11.00
N ALA A 39 -0.08 -14.03 -11.80
CA ALA A 39 1.22 -14.62 -11.50
C ALA A 39 2.15 -13.61 -10.80
N PRO A 40 3.18 -14.06 -10.05
CA PRO A 40 3.97 -13.20 -9.16
C PRO A 40 4.73 -12.06 -9.87
N GLY A 41 5.07 -12.22 -11.14
CA GLY A 41 5.80 -11.22 -11.92
C GLY A 41 4.94 -10.15 -12.57
N VAL A 42 3.61 -10.17 -12.36
CA VAL A 42 2.72 -9.11 -12.84
C VAL A 42 2.96 -7.84 -12.01
N SER A 43 3.48 -6.79 -12.64
CA SER A 43 3.53 -5.46 -12.03
C SER A 43 2.18 -4.75 -12.10
N TYR A 44 1.99 -3.67 -11.32
CA TYR A 44 0.80 -2.83 -11.46
C TYR A 44 0.70 -2.19 -12.86
N PHE A 45 1.82 -1.89 -13.52
CA PHE A 45 1.85 -1.47 -14.92
C PHE A 45 1.31 -2.55 -15.87
N ASP A 46 1.77 -3.79 -15.73
CA ASP A 46 1.32 -4.91 -16.56
C ASP A 46 -0.17 -5.17 -16.37
N PHE A 47 -0.63 -5.11 -15.11
CA PHE A 47 -2.02 -5.31 -14.78
C PHE A 47 -2.90 -4.20 -15.35
N HIS A 48 -2.51 -2.93 -15.16
CA HIS A 48 -3.21 -1.79 -15.76
C HIS A 48 -3.26 -1.90 -17.29
N ALA A 49 -2.15 -2.21 -17.94
CA ALA A 49 -2.08 -2.38 -19.39
C ALA A 49 -2.99 -3.52 -19.88
N CYS A 50 -3.11 -4.60 -19.12
CA CYS A 50 -4.06 -5.68 -19.41
C CYS A 50 -5.51 -5.17 -19.38
N LEU A 51 -5.92 -4.45 -18.33
CA LEU A 51 -7.27 -3.91 -18.23
C LEU A 51 -7.59 -2.92 -19.36
N VAL A 52 -6.63 -2.08 -19.76
CA VAL A 52 -6.78 -1.14 -20.89
C VAL A 52 -6.92 -1.91 -22.21
N ARG A 53 -5.99 -2.82 -22.51
CA ARG A 53 -5.96 -3.57 -23.79
C ARG A 53 -7.24 -4.35 -24.05
N HIS A 54 -7.86 -4.86 -22.99
CA HIS A 54 -9.07 -5.67 -23.07
C HIS A 54 -10.36 -4.86 -22.83
N ASN A 55 -10.28 -3.51 -22.78
CA ASN A 55 -11.41 -2.61 -22.56
C ASN A 55 -12.21 -2.91 -21.27
N LEU A 56 -11.51 -3.27 -20.20
CA LEU A 56 -12.12 -3.64 -18.91
C LEU A 56 -12.17 -2.49 -17.91
N ARG A 57 -11.52 -1.35 -18.21
CA ARG A 57 -11.43 -0.18 -17.32
C ARG A 57 -12.78 0.47 -17.01
N ASP A 58 -13.76 0.32 -17.90
CA ASP A 58 -15.12 0.81 -17.68
C ASP A 58 -15.94 -0.11 -16.76
N GLN A 59 -15.47 -1.34 -16.50
CA GLN A 59 -16.16 -2.34 -15.71
C GLN A 59 -15.53 -2.52 -14.33
N VAL A 60 -14.20 -2.68 -14.28
CA VAL A 60 -13.47 -3.02 -13.05
C VAL A 60 -12.14 -2.29 -12.92
N TRP A 61 -11.79 -2.01 -11.68
CA TRP A 61 -10.74 -1.13 -11.23
C TRP A 61 -9.82 -1.89 -10.27
N GLY A 62 -8.52 -1.94 -10.56
CA GLY A 62 -7.51 -2.47 -9.65
C GLY A 62 -6.83 -1.34 -8.86
N ASP A 63 -6.66 -1.51 -7.56
CA ASP A 63 -5.90 -0.57 -6.74
C ASP A 63 -4.40 -0.57 -7.12
N VAL A 64 -3.71 0.55 -6.89
CA VAL A 64 -2.30 0.76 -7.19
C VAL A 64 -1.60 1.50 -6.04
N PRO A 65 -0.36 1.14 -5.67
CA PRO A 65 0.47 1.92 -4.76
C PRO A 65 1.05 3.17 -5.48
N ASP A 66 1.86 3.96 -4.76
CA ASP A 66 2.50 5.16 -5.30
C ASP A 66 3.34 4.88 -6.57
N VAL A 67 4.07 3.76 -6.56
CA VAL A 67 4.99 3.37 -7.63
C VAL A 67 4.55 2.05 -8.28
N GLY A 68 4.13 2.14 -9.53
CA GLY A 68 3.50 1.03 -10.25
C GLY A 68 4.43 -0.09 -10.74
N GLY A 69 5.74 0.06 -10.56
CA GLY A 69 6.73 -0.93 -11.00
C GLY A 69 6.82 -2.19 -10.13
N SER A 70 6.19 -2.17 -8.94
CA SER A 70 6.20 -3.31 -8.02
C SER A 70 5.26 -4.43 -8.46
N SER A 71 5.55 -5.66 -8.04
CA SER A 71 4.66 -6.81 -8.20
C SER A 71 3.36 -6.58 -7.42
N VAL A 72 2.22 -6.87 -8.04
CA VAL A 72 0.92 -6.82 -7.37
C VAL A 72 0.91 -7.80 -6.20
N ILE A 73 1.19 -9.08 -6.45
CA ILE A 73 1.21 -10.13 -5.42
C ILE A 73 2.26 -9.84 -4.35
N GLY A 74 3.46 -9.41 -4.76
CA GLY A 74 4.53 -9.08 -3.82
C GLY A 74 4.15 -7.95 -2.86
N ASN A 75 3.45 -6.92 -3.35
CA ASN A 75 2.94 -5.85 -2.49
C ASN A 75 1.87 -6.36 -1.52
N MET A 76 0.93 -7.19 -1.98
CA MET A 76 -0.15 -7.70 -1.10
C MET A 76 0.35 -8.67 -0.02
N LEU A 77 1.34 -9.51 -0.33
CA LEU A 77 1.94 -10.42 0.65
C LEU A 77 2.71 -9.69 1.73
N GLU A 78 3.19 -8.49 1.42
CA GLU A 78 3.84 -7.58 2.34
C GLU A 78 2.87 -6.55 2.92
N ARG A 79 1.55 -6.83 2.86
CA ARG A 79 0.47 -5.99 3.37
C ARG A 79 0.61 -4.52 2.96
N GLY A 80 1.00 -4.30 1.71
CA GLY A 80 1.18 -2.97 1.17
C GLY A 80 -0.12 -2.17 1.15
N ALA A 81 0.01 -0.86 1.01
CA ALA A 81 -1.15 0.03 0.92
C ALA A 81 -1.37 0.54 -0.50
N GLY A 82 -2.61 0.89 -0.75
CA GLY A 82 -3.14 1.53 -1.93
C GLY A 82 -4.00 2.74 -1.57
N TYR A 83 -4.69 3.33 -2.55
CA TYR A 83 -5.36 4.64 -2.38
C TYR A 83 -6.83 4.67 -2.78
N THR A 84 -7.40 3.55 -3.20
CA THR A 84 -8.84 3.42 -3.46
C THR A 84 -9.54 2.80 -2.25
N PRO A 85 -10.88 2.63 -2.26
CA PRO A 85 -11.58 1.85 -1.23
C PRO A 85 -11.09 0.40 -1.09
N TYR A 86 -10.30 -0.11 -2.04
CA TYR A 86 -9.64 -1.43 -2.01
C TYR A 86 -8.15 -1.33 -1.64
N GLY A 87 -7.70 -0.21 -1.06
CA GLY A 87 -6.30 0.08 -0.78
C GLY A 87 -5.70 -0.65 0.42
N ASP A 88 -6.49 -1.41 1.18
CA ASP A 88 -5.94 -2.40 2.11
C ASP A 88 -5.56 -3.64 1.31
N HIS A 89 -4.29 -3.72 0.86
CA HIS A 89 -3.80 -4.89 0.15
C HIS A 89 -3.41 -6.00 1.11
N CYS A 90 -4.33 -6.42 1.97
CA CYS A 90 -4.16 -7.65 2.74
C CYS A 90 -4.35 -8.86 1.80
N GLY A 91 -3.39 -9.77 1.81
CA GLY A 91 -3.42 -10.96 0.97
C GLY A 91 -4.69 -11.79 1.18
N GLN A 92 -5.35 -12.15 0.08
CA GLN A 92 -6.40 -13.17 0.08
C GLN A 92 -5.75 -14.52 0.39
N GLU A 93 -6.41 -15.34 1.23
CA GLU A 93 -5.90 -16.65 1.62
C GLU A 93 -5.70 -17.53 0.37
N GLN A 94 -4.49 -18.06 0.22
CA GLN A 94 -4.12 -18.88 -0.94
C GLN A 94 -4.16 -20.36 -0.57
N ALA A 95 -5.07 -21.09 -1.20
CA ALA A 95 -5.07 -22.56 -1.10
C ALA A 95 -3.75 -23.14 -1.61
N ALA A 96 -3.30 -24.22 -0.96
CA ALA A 96 -2.11 -24.96 -1.36
C ALA A 96 -2.15 -25.33 -2.84
N HIS A 97 -0.99 -25.34 -3.50
CA HIS A 97 -0.89 -25.58 -4.94
C HIS A 97 -1.45 -26.95 -5.38
N GLU A 98 -1.50 -27.92 -4.46
CA GLU A 98 -2.01 -29.28 -4.70
C GLU A 98 -3.54 -29.39 -4.60
N GLN A 99 -4.21 -28.35 -4.09
CA GLN A 99 -5.66 -28.34 -4.00
C GLN A 99 -6.27 -27.95 -5.34
N GLU A 100 -7.09 -28.84 -5.89
CA GLU A 100 -7.88 -28.57 -7.10
C GLU A 100 -8.78 -27.34 -6.86
N PRO A 101 -8.73 -26.34 -7.75
CA PRO A 101 -9.55 -25.15 -7.63
C PRO A 101 -11.03 -25.48 -7.84
N ASN A 102 -11.90 -24.76 -7.13
CA ASN A 102 -13.33 -24.69 -7.43
C ASN A 102 -13.68 -23.31 -8.03
N GLU A 103 -14.91 -23.16 -8.52
CA GLU A 103 -15.37 -21.94 -9.20
C GLU A 103 -15.43 -20.71 -8.28
N SER A 104 -15.52 -20.93 -6.96
CA SER A 104 -15.62 -19.87 -5.95
C SER A 104 -14.27 -19.52 -5.31
N ARG A 105 -13.15 -20.06 -5.80
CA ARG A 105 -11.82 -19.91 -5.18
C ARG A 105 -11.38 -18.45 -5.03
N GLN A 106 -11.79 -17.56 -5.93
CA GLN A 106 -11.52 -16.11 -5.85
C GLN A 106 -12.68 -15.31 -5.24
N LEU A 107 -13.79 -15.98 -4.90
CA LEU A 107 -15.02 -15.33 -4.42
C LEU A 107 -15.20 -15.46 -2.90
N PHE A 108 -14.49 -16.40 -2.28
CA PHE A 108 -14.62 -16.69 -0.85
C PHE A 108 -13.30 -17.17 -0.26
N ASP A 109 -12.64 -16.27 0.48
CA ASP A 109 -11.27 -16.49 0.97
C ASP A 109 -11.17 -17.55 2.07
N TYR A 110 -12.24 -17.74 2.83
CA TYR A 110 -12.21 -18.51 4.08
C TYR A 110 -12.26 -20.04 3.93
N GLY A 111 -12.77 -20.55 2.81
CA GLY A 111 -12.91 -21.99 2.58
C GLY A 111 -13.59 -22.75 3.73
N LEU A 112 -12.99 -23.88 4.13
CA LEU A 112 -13.43 -24.71 5.26
C LEU A 112 -12.23 -25.06 6.15
N GLY A 113 -12.34 -24.79 7.46
CA GLY A 113 -11.30 -25.14 8.45
C GLY A 113 -10.57 -23.91 9.00
N PRO A 114 -9.37 -24.11 9.59
CA PRO A 114 -8.55 -23.01 10.07
C PRO A 114 -8.19 -22.07 8.92
N GLN A 115 -8.50 -20.79 9.10
CA GLN A 115 -8.11 -19.72 8.20
C GLN A 115 -6.76 -19.18 8.64
N SER A 116 -5.89 -18.83 7.70
CA SER A 116 -4.56 -18.41 8.05
C SER A 116 -3.94 -17.40 7.10
N GLY A 117 -3.74 -16.17 7.58
CA GLY A 117 -2.88 -15.15 6.97
C GLY A 117 -1.38 -15.41 7.16
N ILE A 118 -0.97 -16.66 7.40
CA ILE A 118 0.41 -17.05 7.75
C ILE A 118 1.40 -16.97 6.59
N LEU A 119 0.94 -16.72 5.37
CA LEU A 119 1.80 -16.56 4.20
C LEU A 119 2.16 -15.08 3.94
N SER A 120 1.47 -14.14 4.58
CA SER A 120 1.82 -12.73 4.50
C SER A 120 2.97 -12.44 5.47
N GLU A 121 3.99 -11.71 5.00
CA GLU A 121 5.20 -11.32 5.77
C GLU A 121 5.88 -12.52 6.45
N SER A 122 5.91 -13.67 5.77
CA SER A 122 6.29 -14.94 6.36
C SER A 122 7.11 -15.82 5.41
N PRO A 123 8.09 -16.58 5.92
CA PRO A 123 8.90 -17.49 5.11
C PRO A 123 8.24 -18.86 4.88
N LEU A 124 6.99 -19.08 5.30
CA LEU A 124 6.37 -20.42 5.36
C LEU A 124 5.97 -21.03 3.99
N GLY A 125 6.07 -20.27 2.89
CA GLY A 125 5.71 -20.79 1.58
C GLY A 125 6.12 -19.88 0.42
N ILE A 126 5.97 -20.41 -0.80
CA ILE A 126 6.21 -19.67 -2.04
C ILE A 126 4.87 -19.53 -2.77
N ILE A 127 4.42 -18.29 -2.95
CA ILE A 127 3.20 -17.99 -3.68
C ILE A 127 3.49 -17.98 -5.19
N VAL A 128 2.80 -18.85 -5.93
CA VAL A 128 2.96 -18.99 -7.38
C VAL A 128 1.80 -18.41 -8.18
N ARG A 129 0.66 -18.15 -7.54
CA ARG A 129 -0.53 -17.48 -8.08
C ARG A 129 -1.32 -16.87 -6.94
N MET A 130 -2.04 -15.79 -7.21
CA MET A 130 -2.94 -15.20 -6.22
C MET A 130 -4.10 -14.46 -6.87
N GLY A 131 -5.28 -14.65 -6.29
CA GLY A 131 -6.49 -13.90 -6.62
C GLY A 131 -6.47 -12.52 -5.96
N ILE A 132 -7.04 -11.53 -6.64
CA ILE A 132 -7.29 -10.21 -6.09
C ILE A 132 -8.71 -9.79 -6.42
N TRP A 133 -9.41 -9.16 -5.48
CA TRP A 133 -10.66 -8.48 -5.79
C TRP A 133 -10.40 -7.16 -6.51
N LEU A 134 -11.32 -6.82 -7.38
CA LEU A 134 -11.34 -5.58 -8.13
C LEU A 134 -12.55 -4.78 -7.70
N MET A 135 -12.40 -3.47 -7.66
CA MET A 135 -13.52 -2.59 -7.43
C MET A 135 -14.34 -2.49 -8.72
N PRO A 136 -15.66 -2.75 -8.72
CA PRO A 136 -16.50 -2.37 -9.85
C PRO A 136 -16.40 -0.87 -10.10
N ASN A 137 -16.50 -0.43 -11.36
CA ASN A 137 -16.48 1.00 -11.68
C ASN A 137 -17.59 1.74 -10.89
N PRO A 138 -17.25 2.69 -10.00
CA PRO A 138 -18.21 3.39 -9.16
C PRO A 138 -19.12 4.35 -9.93
N GLY A 139 -18.91 4.56 -11.24
CA GLY A 139 -19.72 5.44 -12.08
C GLY A 139 -19.42 6.92 -11.93
N GLY A 140 -18.43 7.29 -11.10
CA GLY A 140 -17.99 8.66 -10.90
C GLY A 140 -16.75 8.75 -10.01
N TYR A 141 -15.94 9.79 -10.22
CA TYR A 141 -14.72 10.05 -9.45
C TYR A 141 -14.40 11.54 -9.48
N GLN A 142 -13.92 12.07 -8.35
CA GLN A 142 -13.40 13.44 -8.26
C GLN A 142 -12.30 13.48 -7.19
N ALA A 143 -11.06 13.77 -7.60
CA ALA A 143 -9.97 14.05 -6.68
C ALA A 143 -10.12 15.45 -6.06
N TYR A 144 -9.55 15.66 -4.88
CA TYR A 144 -9.41 16.98 -4.29
C TYR A 144 -8.17 17.06 -3.41
N MET A 145 -7.74 18.29 -3.12
CA MET A 145 -6.70 18.61 -2.14
C MET A 145 -7.20 19.66 -1.17
N ILE A 146 -6.82 19.50 0.11
CA ILE A 146 -7.01 20.53 1.13
C ILE A 146 -5.64 20.91 1.66
N THR A 147 -5.32 22.21 1.64
CA THR A 147 -4.07 22.73 2.21
C THR A 147 -4.34 23.40 3.54
N PHE A 148 -3.51 23.12 4.54
CA PHE A 148 -3.54 23.75 5.85
C PHE A 148 -2.26 24.57 6.04
N PRO A 149 -2.35 25.87 6.38
CA PRO A 149 -1.19 26.75 6.36
C PRO A 149 -0.30 26.67 7.61
N ARG A 150 -0.71 25.95 8.65
CA ARG A 150 -0.01 25.92 9.96
C ARG A 150 0.22 24.49 10.42
N ASP A 151 1.44 24.21 10.87
CA ASP A 151 1.81 22.89 11.44
C ASP A 151 0.91 22.49 12.63
N ASN A 152 0.51 23.47 13.46
CA ASN A 152 -0.35 23.25 14.62
C ASN A 152 -1.83 22.96 14.26
N ASP A 153 -2.21 22.94 12.98
CA ASP A 153 -3.55 22.54 12.57
C ASP A 153 -3.76 21.00 12.65
N LEU A 154 -2.68 20.22 12.85
CA LEU A 154 -2.69 18.75 12.91
C LEU A 154 -3.76 18.19 13.86
N ASP A 155 -3.89 18.75 15.06
CA ASP A 155 -4.88 18.29 16.04
C ASP A 155 -6.32 18.40 15.52
N GLN A 156 -6.65 19.50 14.84
CA GLN A 156 -7.97 19.73 14.26
C GLN A 156 -8.22 18.85 13.05
N ILE A 157 -7.19 18.59 12.24
CA ILE A 157 -7.27 17.69 11.08
C ILE A 157 -7.60 16.28 11.55
N PHE A 158 -6.85 15.75 12.52
CA PHE A 158 -7.10 14.40 13.05
C PHE A 158 -8.43 14.30 13.80
N ALA A 159 -8.87 15.35 14.49
CA ALA A 159 -10.20 15.40 15.08
C ALA A 159 -11.33 15.28 14.04
N ALA A 160 -11.15 15.88 12.85
CA ALA A 160 -12.11 15.75 11.75
C ALA A 160 -12.10 14.37 11.08
N LEU A 161 -11.00 13.62 11.18
CA LEU A 161 -10.86 12.26 10.64
C LEU A 161 -11.48 11.18 11.54
N GLN A 162 -11.72 11.47 12.82
CA GLN A 162 -12.29 10.50 13.77
C GLN A 162 -13.77 10.15 13.46
N PRO A 163 -14.29 9.01 13.97
CA PRO A 163 -15.70 8.65 13.82
C PRO A 163 -16.67 9.77 14.26
N PRO A 164 -17.85 9.92 13.62
CA PRO A 164 -18.49 8.95 12.72
C PRO A 164 -18.03 9.04 11.26
N HIS A 165 -16.98 9.80 10.95
CA HIS A 165 -16.47 9.96 9.59
C HIS A 165 -15.87 8.68 9.02
N GLN A 166 -15.55 7.67 9.83
CA GLN A 166 -15.06 6.37 9.39
C GLN A 166 -16.03 5.27 9.80
N ILE A 167 -16.68 4.63 8.82
CA ILE A 167 -17.45 3.39 9.01
C ILE A 167 -16.77 2.30 8.20
N HIS A 168 -16.06 1.39 8.88
CA HIS A 168 -15.39 0.18 8.35
C HIS A 168 -14.32 0.37 7.27
N ASN A 169 -14.56 1.19 6.23
CA ASN A 169 -13.62 1.72 5.22
C ASN A 169 -14.27 2.85 4.37
N TYR A 170 -15.43 3.34 4.81
CA TYR A 170 -16.20 4.38 4.15
C TYR A 170 -16.04 5.69 4.89
N THR A 171 -15.56 6.71 4.18
CA THR A 171 -15.54 8.07 4.68
C THR A 171 -16.74 8.85 4.15
N ASP A 172 -17.56 9.38 5.05
CA ASP A 172 -18.54 10.41 4.67
C ASP A 172 -17.77 11.66 4.23
N SER A 173 -17.48 11.69 2.94
CA SER A 173 -16.63 12.69 2.32
C SER A 173 -17.24 14.08 2.48
N ASN A 174 -18.58 14.22 2.42
CA ASN A 174 -19.23 15.51 2.59
C ASN A 174 -19.07 16.05 4.02
N LYS A 175 -19.27 15.18 5.02
CA LYS A 175 -19.08 15.57 6.42
C LYS A 175 -17.61 15.89 6.71
N LEU A 176 -16.69 15.04 6.22
CA LEU A 176 -15.25 15.26 6.38
C LEU A 176 -14.81 16.59 5.77
N LEU A 177 -15.18 16.84 4.50
CA LEU A 177 -14.88 18.09 3.81
C LEU A 177 -15.44 19.31 4.56
N THR A 178 -16.66 19.20 5.09
CA THR A 178 -17.28 20.27 5.88
C THR A 178 -16.50 20.58 7.14
N ASP A 179 -16.01 19.56 7.84
CA ASP A 179 -15.28 19.73 9.09
C ASP A 179 -13.84 20.22 8.86
N LEU A 180 -13.16 19.72 7.83
CA LEU A 180 -11.83 20.22 7.44
C LEU A 180 -11.87 21.68 6.96
N ASN A 181 -12.93 22.09 6.24
CA ASN A 181 -13.09 23.48 5.81
C ASN A 181 -13.34 24.48 6.95
N LYS A 182 -13.68 24.02 8.17
CA LYS A 182 -13.79 24.89 9.35
C LYS A 182 -12.43 25.30 9.91
N ILE A 183 -11.36 24.56 9.58
CA ILE A 183 -10.02 24.86 10.04
C ILE A 183 -9.57 26.17 9.40
N ALA A 184 -9.20 27.15 10.22
CA ALA A 184 -8.92 28.49 9.73
C ALA A 184 -7.77 28.49 8.70
N GLY A 185 -8.01 29.12 7.55
CA GLY A 185 -7.03 29.17 6.46
C GLY A 185 -6.97 27.92 5.59
N ALA A 186 -7.77 26.88 5.87
CA ALA A 186 -7.93 25.74 4.96
C ALA A 186 -8.38 26.22 3.58
N LYS A 187 -7.78 25.66 2.53
CA LYS A 187 -8.17 25.92 1.14
C LYS A 187 -8.36 24.63 0.41
N PHE A 188 -9.41 24.58 -0.40
CA PHE A 188 -9.81 23.43 -1.18
C PHE A 188 -9.45 23.66 -2.66
N TYR A 189 -8.96 22.62 -3.31
CA TYR A 189 -8.57 22.63 -4.71
C TYR A 189 -8.99 21.34 -5.40
N PHE A 190 -9.58 21.47 -6.58
CA PHE A 190 -9.66 20.37 -7.54
C PHE A 190 -8.39 20.32 -8.42
N PRO A 191 -8.10 19.20 -9.11
CA PRO A 191 -7.00 19.12 -10.06
C PRO A 191 -6.99 20.25 -11.10
N GLU A 192 -8.18 20.69 -11.54
CA GLU A 192 -8.34 21.77 -12.51
C GLU A 192 -7.87 23.13 -11.97
N ASP A 193 -7.96 23.35 -10.66
CA ASP A 193 -7.51 24.60 -10.01
C ASP A 193 -5.97 24.69 -9.94
N ARG A 194 -5.27 23.55 -10.04
CA ARG A 194 -3.82 23.45 -9.88
C ARG A 194 -3.21 22.53 -10.94
N PRO A 195 -3.28 22.88 -12.23
CA PRO A 195 -2.85 22.02 -13.34
C PRO A 195 -1.34 21.71 -13.33
N ASN A 196 -0.52 22.54 -12.68
CA ASN A 196 0.94 22.37 -12.60
C ASN A 196 1.40 21.74 -11.27
N ASP A 197 0.47 21.37 -10.38
CA ASP A 197 0.80 20.75 -9.11
C ASP A 197 0.99 19.24 -9.30
N ILE A 198 2.25 18.83 -9.47
CA ILE A 198 2.61 17.45 -9.81
C ILE A 198 2.06 16.45 -8.78
N ALA A 199 2.04 16.81 -7.49
CA ALA A 199 1.54 15.93 -6.44
C ALA A 199 0.03 15.71 -6.60
N LEU A 200 -0.76 16.79 -6.73
CA LEU A 200 -2.21 16.67 -6.92
C LEU A 200 -2.58 15.95 -8.22
N GLN A 201 -1.90 16.26 -9.34
CA GLN A 201 -2.16 15.59 -10.62
C GLN A 201 -1.83 14.09 -10.53
N THR A 202 -0.66 13.75 -9.98
CA THR A 202 -0.25 12.35 -9.82
C THR A 202 -1.21 11.60 -8.89
N ARG A 203 -1.58 12.18 -7.75
CA ARG A 203 -2.53 11.55 -6.81
C ARG A 203 -3.93 11.40 -7.39
N SER A 204 -4.41 12.38 -8.16
CA SER A 204 -5.65 12.26 -8.93
C SER A 204 -5.59 11.00 -9.79
N ASP A 205 -4.52 10.84 -10.58
CA ASP A 205 -4.34 9.69 -11.46
C ASP A 205 -4.14 8.35 -10.71
N THR A 206 -3.40 8.33 -9.61
CA THR A 206 -3.21 7.16 -8.74
C THR A 206 -4.54 6.69 -8.15
N MET A 207 -5.35 7.60 -7.62
CA MET A 207 -6.67 7.28 -7.08
C MET A 207 -7.68 6.91 -8.18
N GLN A 208 -7.44 7.32 -9.44
CA GLN A 208 -8.10 6.74 -10.62
C GLN A 208 -7.33 5.57 -11.26
N ARG A 209 -6.45 4.92 -10.49
CA ARG A 209 -5.89 3.58 -10.77
C ARG A 209 -4.97 3.53 -11.99
N THR A 210 -4.31 4.64 -12.27
CA THR A 210 -3.25 4.69 -13.26
C THR A 210 -1.92 4.62 -12.49
N PRO A 211 -1.07 3.60 -12.76
CA PRO A 211 0.24 3.49 -12.12
C PRO A 211 1.23 4.54 -12.66
N PHE A 212 2.13 5.03 -11.81
CA PHE A 212 3.20 5.97 -12.18
C PHE A 212 4.55 5.63 -11.55
N THR A 213 5.56 6.39 -11.93
CA THR A 213 6.89 6.42 -11.30
C THR A 213 7.27 7.82 -10.80
N THR A 214 6.36 8.80 -10.90
CA THR A 214 6.63 10.21 -10.58
C THR A 214 7.22 10.41 -9.19
N GLU A 215 6.72 9.67 -8.19
CA GLU A 215 7.19 9.73 -6.80
C GLU A 215 8.65 9.28 -6.61
N LEU A 216 9.20 8.48 -7.55
CA LEU A 216 10.64 8.16 -7.53
C LEU A 216 11.50 9.41 -7.75
N GLY A 217 10.92 10.51 -8.23
CA GLY A 217 11.55 11.83 -8.29
C GLY A 217 12.05 12.32 -6.92
N LEU A 218 11.43 11.88 -5.81
CA LEU A 218 11.91 12.18 -4.45
C LEU A 218 13.35 11.72 -4.22
N LEU A 219 13.77 10.63 -4.87
CA LEU A 219 15.15 10.11 -4.80
C LEU A 219 16.16 10.97 -5.58
N SER A 220 15.70 12.02 -6.27
CA SER A 220 16.57 12.95 -6.97
C SER A 220 16.97 14.17 -6.12
N TRP A 221 16.54 14.23 -4.84
CA TRP A 221 16.88 15.34 -3.96
C TRP A 221 18.39 15.47 -3.70
N LEU A 222 19.07 14.33 -3.50
CA LEU A 222 20.53 14.24 -3.46
C LEU A 222 21.04 13.34 -4.58
N PRO A 223 22.22 13.61 -5.16
CA PRO A 223 22.88 12.66 -6.06
C PRO A 223 23.10 11.31 -5.36
N ASN A 224 22.63 10.22 -5.97
CA ASN A 224 22.69 8.87 -5.39
C ASN A 224 21.99 8.76 -4.02
N SER A 225 20.84 9.42 -3.85
CA SER A 225 20.07 9.25 -2.63
C SER A 225 19.42 7.86 -2.53
N GLY A 226 19.09 7.48 -1.31
CA GLY A 226 18.22 6.35 -1.02
C GLY A 226 17.08 6.78 -0.09
N HIS A 227 16.22 5.82 0.24
CA HIS A 227 15.19 5.99 1.26
C HIS A 227 15.24 4.82 2.24
N LEU A 228 14.76 5.05 3.45
CA LEU A 228 14.56 4.05 4.48
C LEU A 228 13.26 4.44 5.20
N PHE A 229 12.28 3.54 5.21
CA PHE A 229 10.98 3.82 5.80
C PHE A 229 10.98 3.48 7.30
N PHE A 230 10.52 4.44 8.09
CA PHE A 230 10.07 4.25 9.46
C PHE A 230 8.55 4.31 9.46
N SER A 231 7.87 3.24 9.87
CA SER A 231 6.42 3.09 9.66
C SER A 231 5.64 2.65 10.90
N PRO A 232 5.72 3.43 12.01
CA PRO A 232 5.00 3.11 13.24
C PRO A 232 3.49 3.35 13.08
N ILE A 233 2.68 2.45 13.64
CA ILE A 233 1.22 2.60 13.66
C ILE A 233 0.79 3.40 14.88
N THR A 234 -0.14 4.34 14.67
CA THR A 234 -0.69 5.17 15.73
C THR A 234 -2.20 5.31 15.65
N LYS A 235 -2.80 5.78 16.74
CA LYS A 235 -4.22 6.11 16.75
C LYS A 235 -4.46 7.35 15.89
N ILE A 236 -5.65 7.43 15.30
CA ILE A 236 -6.09 8.60 14.54
C ILE A 236 -6.50 9.70 15.52
N THR A 237 -5.56 10.24 16.29
CA THR A 237 -5.79 11.37 17.23
C THR A 237 -4.74 12.43 17.01
N GLY A 238 -5.09 13.70 17.27
CA GLY A 238 -4.16 14.81 17.23
C GLY A 238 -2.92 14.61 18.12
N PRO A 239 -3.11 14.33 19.43
CA PRO A 239 -2.00 14.11 20.35
C PRO A 239 -1.05 12.98 19.93
N ASP A 240 -1.58 11.87 19.44
CA ASP A 240 -0.78 10.73 18.99
C ASP A 240 -0.01 11.06 17.70
N ALA A 241 -0.64 11.74 16.73
CA ALA A 241 0.01 12.17 15.49
C ALA A 241 1.11 13.22 15.76
N LYS A 242 0.82 14.20 16.63
CA LYS A 242 1.80 15.21 17.05
C LYS A 242 2.98 14.57 17.77
N ALA A 243 2.72 13.61 18.66
CA ALA A 243 3.79 12.95 19.39
C ALA A 243 4.71 12.15 18.45
N GLN A 244 4.18 11.54 17.37
CA GLN A 244 5.01 10.91 16.33
C GLN A 244 5.80 11.94 15.50
N ASP A 245 5.19 13.06 15.09
CA ASP A 245 5.90 14.13 14.36
C ASP A 245 7.05 14.70 15.22
N ASP A 246 6.76 15.02 16.48
CA ASP A 246 7.72 15.65 17.40
C ASP A 246 8.96 14.75 17.63
N ILE A 247 8.80 13.43 17.82
CA ILE A 247 9.97 12.54 17.97
C ILE A 247 10.73 12.37 16.66
N THR A 248 10.01 12.25 15.55
CA THR A 248 10.60 11.98 14.24
C THR A 248 11.42 13.17 13.79
N ARG A 249 10.85 14.38 13.89
CA ARG A 249 11.52 15.63 13.55
C ARG A 249 12.75 15.86 14.41
N ARG A 250 12.64 15.73 15.74
CA ARG A 250 13.77 15.90 16.65
C ARG A 250 14.93 14.98 16.29
N LEU A 251 14.66 13.68 16.09
CA LEU A 251 15.71 12.70 15.80
C LEU A 251 16.29 12.88 14.40
N ILE A 252 15.47 13.22 13.40
CA ILE A 252 15.95 13.55 12.05
C ILE A 252 16.89 14.76 12.08
N GLU A 253 16.54 15.82 12.84
CA GLU A 253 17.39 17.00 13.04
C GLU A 253 18.70 16.66 13.78
N GLU A 254 18.63 15.88 14.87
CA GLU A 254 19.78 15.46 15.67
C GLU A 254 20.79 14.64 14.86
N TYR A 255 20.30 13.75 14.00
CA TYR A 255 21.14 12.92 13.12
C TYR A 255 21.54 13.63 11.82
N GLY A 256 21.02 14.84 11.58
CA GLY A 256 21.36 15.69 10.45
C GLY A 256 20.86 15.15 9.12
N PHE A 257 19.60 14.73 9.05
CA PHE A 257 18.97 14.27 7.82
C PHE A 257 17.91 15.25 7.32
N ASP A 258 18.01 15.59 6.04
CA ASP A 258 16.83 15.91 5.22
C ASP A 258 16.55 14.74 4.27
N PHE A 259 17.61 14.14 3.72
CA PHE A 259 17.58 12.99 2.81
C PHE A 259 18.80 12.08 3.03
N ILE A 260 18.67 10.79 2.73
CA ILE A 260 19.73 9.81 2.93
C ILE A 260 20.64 9.77 1.69
N GLY A 261 21.90 10.14 1.85
CA GLY A 261 22.96 10.01 0.84
C GLY A 261 23.63 8.61 0.83
N LYS A 262 24.32 8.28 -0.27
CA LYS A 262 25.04 7.01 -0.46
C LYS A 262 26.32 6.87 0.38
N ASP A 263 26.89 7.96 0.87
CA ASP A 263 28.18 7.89 1.56
C ASP A 263 28.11 7.01 2.82
N PRO A 264 29.22 6.38 3.24
CA PRO A 264 29.22 5.46 4.38
C PRO A 264 28.76 6.11 5.69
N ASP A 265 29.03 7.40 5.90
CA ASP A 265 28.65 8.09 7.13
C ASP A 265 27.14 8.33 7.17
N SER A 266 26.56 8.82 6.07
CA SER A 266 25.11 8.93 5.90
C SER A 266 24.40 7.59 6.15
N ARG A 267 24.90 6.49 5.56
CA ARG A 267 24.29 5.16 5.80
C ARG A 267 24.41 4.70 7.25
N ARG A 268 25.55 4.95 7.89
CA ARG A 268 25.77 4.62 9.31
C ARG A 268 24.82 5.42 10.21
N ARG A 269 24.72 6.73 10.03
CA ARG A 269 23.80 7.59 10.79
C ARG A 269 22.34 7.21 10.53
N ALA A 270 21.97 6.86 9.31
CA ALA A 270 20.60 6.45 8.98
C ALA A 270 20.25 5.11 9.65
N TYR A 271 21.20 4.18 9.70
CA TYR A 271 21.06 2.93 10.43
C TYR A 271 20.88 3.15 11.94
N GLU A 272 21.74 3.96 12.56
CA GLU A 272 21.63 4.31 13.98
C GLU A 272 20.29 5.02 14.29
N LEU A 273 19.92 6.00 13.45
CA LEU A 273 18.67 6.75 13.58
C LEU A 273 17.46 5.82 13.58
N ILE A 274 17.37 4.89 12.62
CA ILE A 274 16.19 4.05 12.50
C ILE A 274 16.03 3.11 13.71
N GLN A 275 17.13 2.62 14.29
CA GLN A 275 17.09 1.79 15.50
C GLN A 275 16.59 2.59 16.71
N VAL A 276 17.01 3.85 16.84
CA VAL A 276 16.57 4.74 17.92
C VAL A 276 15.10 5.14 17.74
N LEU A 277 14.67 5.46 16.52
CA LEU A 277 13.26 5.75 16.20
C LEU A 277 12.35 4.59 16.59
N THR A 278 12.71 3.37 16.18
CA THR A 278 12.00 2.14 16.52
C THR A 278 11.92 1.92 18.03
N ALA A 279 13.02 2.12 18.77
CA ALA A 279 13.02 2.00 20.23
C ALA A 279 12.14 3.06 20.92
N GLU A 280 12.23 4.32 20.51
CA GLU A 280 11.43 5.41 21.08
C GLU A 280 9.92 5.26 20.77
N ALA A 281 9.58 4.71 19.60
CA ALA A 281 8.20 4.37 19.27
C ALA A 281 7.67 3.22 20.14
N ALA A 282 8.47 2.17 20.34
CA ALA A 282 8.12 1.05 21.20
C ALA A 282 7.85 1.48 22.66
N ASP A 283 8.68 2.37 23.21
CA ASP A 283 8.49 2.94 24.57
C ASP A 283 7.15 3.68 24.73
N ARG A 284 6.56 4.11 23.61
CA ARG A 284 5.25 4.79 23.55
C ARG A 284 4.10 3.86 23.20
N GLY A 285 4.38 2.58 22.98
CA GLY A 285 3.40 1.56 22.60
C GLY A 285 3.03 1.58 21.12
N TRP A 286 3.85 2.19 20.27
CA TRP A 286 3.70 2.14 18.81
C TRP A 286 4.62 1.06 18.25
N GLY A 287 4.08 0.22 17.36
CA GLY A 287 4.88 -0.78 16.63
C GLY A 287 4.86 -0.50 15.14
N GLU A 288 5.93 -0.89 14.45
CA GLU A 288 6.00 -0.80 12.99
C GLU A 288 5.21 -1.93 12.32
N TYR A 289 4.40 -1.58 11.33
CA TYR A 289 3.67 -2.61 10.56
C TYR A 289 4.60 -3.37 9.60
N ARG A 290 5.64 -2.70 9.09
CA ARG A 290 6.62 -3.24 8.15
C ARG A 290 7.93 -2.49 8.27
N ALA A 291 9.04 -3.17 7.98
CA ALA A 291 10.36 -2.58 8.08
C ALA A 291 11.38 -3.19 7.11
N HIS A 292 12.51 -2.51 7.01
CA HIS A 292 13.68 -3.02 6.31
C HIS A 292 14.28 -4.23 7.04
N LEU A 293 14.94 -5.14 6.29
CA LEU A 293 15.56 -6.36 6.80
C LEU A 293 16.44 -6.15 8.05
N VAL A 294 17.09 -4.99 8.11
CA VAL A 294 18.03 -4.63 9.18
C VAL A 294 17.36 -4.40 10.54
N LEU A 295 16.02 -4.27 10.58
CA LEU A 295 15.24 -4.06 11.80
C LEU A 295 14.40 -5.26 12.21
N ILE A 296 14.32 -6.32 11.38
CA ILE A 296 13.36 -7.41 11.59
C ILE A 296 13.52 -8.03 13.00
N ASP A 297 14.76 -8.29 13.42
CA ASP A 297 15.03 -8.84 14.75
C ASP A 297 14.62 -7.87 15.87
N GLN A 298 14.98 -6.58 15.74
CA GLN A 298 14.63 -5.55 16.71
C GLN A 298 13.12 -5.40 16.86
N ILE A 299 12.38 -5.41 15.75
CA ILE A 299 10.92 -5.29 15.74
C ILE A 299 10.27 -6.54 16.34
N ALA A 300 10.76 -7.72 15.99
CA ALA A 300 10.27 -8.97 16.60
C ALA A 300 10.46 -8.97 18.13
N GLU A 301 11.55 -8.40 18.64
CA GLU A 301 11.79 -8.22 20.08
C GLU A 301 10.85 -7.21 20.75
N ILE A 302 10.33 -6.22 20.02
CA ILE A 302 9.35 -5.26 20.54
C ILE A 302 8.00 -5.93 20.82
N TYR A 303 7.59 -6.90 19.98
CA TYR A 303 6.38 -7.69 20.17
C TYR A 303 6.54 -8.81 21.24
N SER A 304 7.07 -8.43 22.41
CA SER A 304 7.56 -9.32 23.48
C SER A 304 6.53 -9.74 24.53
N PHE A 305 5.25 -9.48 24.31
CA PHE A 305 4.21 -9.74 25.31
C PHE A 305 4.23 -11.21 25.80
N ASN A 306 4.01 -11.38 27.11
CA ASN A 306 4.03 -12.68 27.79
C ASN A 306 5.36 -13.46 27.61
N GLY A 307 6.48 -12.73 27.67
CA GLY A 307 7.82 -13.30 27.58
C GLY A 307 8.11 -13.85 26.18
N ASN A 308 7.91 -13.01 25.15
CA ASN A 308 8.09 -13.33 23.73
C ASN A 308 7.22 -14.51 23.26
N ALA A 309 5.96 -14.57 23.68
CA ALA A 309 5.10 -15.71 23.38
C ALA A 309 4.84 -15.91 21.87
N GLN A 310 4.87 -14.85 21.06
CA GLN A 310 4.70 -14.93 19.61
C GLN A 310 5.92 -15.53 18.88
N MET A 311 7.09 -15.55 19.53
CA MET A 311 8.35 -16.03 18.96
C MET A 311 8.75 -17.43 19.47
N LYS A 312 7.91 -18.08 20.28
CA LYS A 312 8.14 -19.40 20.89
C LYS A 312 7.31 -20.47 20.21
#